data_AF-A0A0P9VFA8-F1
#
_entry.id   AF-A0A0P9VFA8-F1
#
_cell.length_a   1.000
_cell.length_b   1.000
_cell.length_c   1.000
_cell.angle_alpha   90.00
_cell.angle_beta   90.00
_cell.angle_gamma   90.00
#
_symmetry.space_group_name_H-M   'P 1'
#
loop_
_entity.id
_entity.type
_entity.pdbx_description
1 polymer ?
#
loop_
_entity_poly.entity_id
_entity_poly.type
_entity_poly.pdbx_seq_one_letter_code
_entity_poly.pdbx_strand_id
1 'polypeptide(L)'
;MVHGYWRLPDIWKWRIRHYLNTQQVPPPRGSTLRVSGSGKARFMLDSPVLSVEQNPAGGVWLNTPKARIEADCVVFATGFRTDFRQRPEFAPFSSQIRVWQDRFEAPQGETDSELAVLPDLGNCFEFQEKTPGACPGLNHIHCFSYPAALSYGAVSGDIPAISEGSKRLAHALVGQLFNEDIVLHFDTMLDYAEPELLGDEWVASQPTAEELRQ
;
A
#
# COMPACT_ATOMS: atom_id res chain seq x y z
N MET A 1 -2.34 10.81 -9.17
CA MET A 1 -2.51 10.10 -7.88
C MET A 1 -1.19 9.54 -7.34
N VAL A 2 -0.44 8.74 -8.12
CA VAL A 2 0.81 8.06 -7.69
C VAL A 2 1.78 8.91 -6.86
N HIS A 3 2.08 10.14 -7.28
CA HIS A 3 3.05 11.00 -6.58
C HIS A 3 2.45 11.84 -5.44
N GLY A 4 1.14 12.08 -5.43
CA GLY A 4 0.50 13.06 -4.55
C GLY A 4 -0.42 12.47 -3.47
N TYR A 5 -0.97 11.26 -3.66
CA TYR A 5 -2.01 10.71 -2.79
C TYR A 5 -1.59 10.65 -1.32
N TRP A 6 -0.38 10.16 -1.05
CA TRP A 6 0.15 10.03 0.31
C TRP A 6 0.30 11.36 1.06
N ARG A 7 0.39 12.49 0.34
CA ARG A 7 0.47 13.85 0.88
C ARG A 7 -0.89 14.47 1.17
N LEU A 8 -1.97 13.81 0.80
CA LEU A 8 -3.32 14.31 1.07
C LEU A 8 -3.58 14.33 2.58
N PRO A 9 -4.34 15.31 3.07
CA PRO A 9 -4.95 15.22 4.39
C PRO A 9 -5.77 13.93 4.52
N ASP A 10 -5.79 13.34 5.71
CA ASP A 10 -6.42 12.03 5.95
C ASP A 10 -7.88 11.97 5.51
N ILE A 11 -8.63 13.05 5.72
CA ILE A 11 -10.02 13.17 5.27
C ILE A 11 -10.19 12.92 3.76
N TRP A 12 -9.23 13.37 2.94
CA TRP A 12 -9.29 13.16 1.49
C TRP A 12 -8.84 11.76 1.09
N LYS A 13 -7.86 11.17 1.80
CA LYS A 13 -7.49 9.76 1.62
C LYS A 13 -8.71 8.86 1.86
N TRP A 14 -9.39 9.09 2.98
CA TRP A 14 -10.62 8.40 3.36
C TRP A 14 -11.72 8.56 2.31
N ARG A 15 -12.12 9.80 2.00
CA ARG A 15 -13.19 10.09 1.02
C ARG A 15 -12.96 9.45 -0.34
N ILE A 16 -11.76 9.59 -0.89
CA ILE A 16 -11.43 9.00 -2.20
C ILE A 16 -11.59 7.50 -2.14
N ARG A 17 -11.06 6.86 -1.08
CA ARG A 17 -11.07 5.41 -1.00
C ARG A 17 -12.47 4.86 -0.66
N HIS A 18 -13.21 5.51 0.22
CA HIS A 18 -14.61 5.18 0.50
C HIS A 18 -15.45 5.27 -0.79
N TYR A 19 -15.28 6.35 -1.57
CA TYR A 19 -15.93 6.47 -2.87
C TYR A 19 -15.56 5.31 -3.82
N LEU A 20 -14.27 4.96 -3.93
CA LEU A 20 -13.86 3.83 -4.77
C LEU A 20 -14.47 2.49 -4.31
N ASN A 21 -14.54 2.25 -3.00
CA ASN A 21 -15.16 1.05 -2.43
C ASN A 21 -16.67 1.00 -2.72
N THR A 22 -17.37 2.15 -2.66
CA THR A 22 -18.82 2.21 -2.95
C THR A 22 -19.14 2.04 -4.44
N GLN A 23 -18.30 2.55 -5.34
CA GLN A 23 -18.51 2.40 -6.79
C GLN A 23 -18.14 1.00 -7.31
N GLN A 24 -17.16 0.35 -6.67
CA GLN A 24 -16.56 -0.91 -7.12
C GLN A 24 -15.91 -0.83 -8.52
N VAL A 25 -15.01 -1.77 -8.83
CA VAL A 25 -14.38 -1.86 -10.15
C VAL A 25 -15.26 -2.72 -11.06
N PRO A 26 -15.78 -2.19 -12.18
CA PRO A 26 -16.64 -2.96 -13.06
C PRO A 26 -15.83 -4.04 -13.80
N PRO A 27 -16.48 -5.16 -14.21
CA PRO A 27 -15.84 -6.16 -15.04
C PRO A 27 -15.47 -5.59 -16.42
N PRO A 28 -14.43 -6.13 -17.09
CA PRO A 28 -14.01 -5.65 -18.40
C PRO A 28 -15.15 -5.76 -19.43
N ARG A 29 -15.52 -4.63 -20.03
CA ARG A 29 -16.65 -4.52 -20.98
C ARG A 29 -16.62 -5.59 -22.07
N GLY A 30 -15.46 -5.83 -22.68
CA GLY A 30 -15.33 -6.82 -23.76
C GLY A 30 -15.67 -8.25 -23.31
N SER A 31 -15.27 -8.63 -22.11
CA SER A 31 -15.62 -9.94 -21.53
C SER A 31 -17.10 -10.01 -21.19
N THR A 32 -17.67 -8.97 -20.59
CA THR A 32 -19.11 -8.88 -20.28
C THR A 32 -19.97 -9.00 -21.53
N LEU A 33 -19.58 -8.37 -22.65
CA LEU A 33 -20.31 -8.47 -23.92
C LEU A 33 -20.25 -9.89 -24.52
N ARG A 34 -19.09 -10.56 -24.46
CA ARG A 34 -18.99 -11.96 -24.94
C ARG A 34 -19.86 -12.92 -24.12
N VAL A 35 -19.87 -12.76 -22.78
CA VAL A 35 -20.68 -13.61 -21.90
C VAL A 35 -22.17 -13.36 -22.11
N SER A 36 -22.58 -12.08 -22.19
CA SER A 36 -23.99 -11.72 -22.41
C SER A 36 -24.53 -12.16 -23.77
N GLY A 37 -23.71 -12.14 -24.82
CA GLY A 37 -24.10 -12.64 -26.15
C GLY A 37 -24.09 -14.17 -26.29
N SER A 38 -23.66 -14.93 -25.28
CA SER A 38 -23.46 -16.39 -25.42
C SER A 38 -24.75 -17.23 -25.43
N GLY A 39 -25.86 -16.68 -24.92
CA GLY A 39 -27.10 -17.42 -24.67
C GLY A 39 -27.01 -18.48 -23.55
N LYS A 40 -25.85 -18.62 -22.89
CA LYS A 40 -25.59 -19.63 -21.85
C LYS A 40 -25.46 -19.02 -20.44
N ALA A 41 -25.52 -17.70 -20.31
CA ALA A 41 -25.36 -16.98 -19.06
C ALA A 41 -26.65 -16.24 -18.67
N ARG A 42 -26.93 -16.20 -17.37
CA ARG A 42 -28.03 -15.43 -16.77
C ARG A 42 -27.43 -14.40 -15.82
N PHE A 43 -27.91 -13.16 -15.89
CA PHE A 43 -27.50 -12.07 -14.99
C PHE A 43 -28.62 -11.83 -14.00
N MET A 44 -28.39 -12.20 -12.73
CA MET A 44 -29.37 -12.03 -11.65
C MET A 44 -28.93 -10.87 -10.77
N LEU A 45 -29.32 -9.65 -11.17
CA LEU A 45 -29.07 -8.43 -10.42
C LEU A 45 -30.04 -8.30 -9.24
N ASP A 46 -29.67 -7.54 -8.21
CA ASP A 46 -30.45 -7.36 -6.98
C ASP A 46 -30.90 -8.69 -6.35
N SER A 47 -30.04 -9.71 -6.46
CA SER A 47 -30.30 -11.09 -6.03
C SER A 47 -29.12 -11.63 -5.21
N PRO A 48 -28.87 -11.06 -4.01
CA PRO A 48 -27.82 -11.56 -3.14
C PRO A 48 -28.12 -13.01 -2.74
N VAL A 49 -27.07 -13.83 -2.64
CA VAL A 49 -27.16 -15.16 -2.05
C VAL A 49 -27.22 -14.99 -0.53
N LEU A 50 -28.32 -15.46 0.07
CA LEU A 50 -28.56 -15.38 1.51
C LEU A 50 -28.06 -16.65 2.23
N SER A 51 -28.25 -17.81 1.62
CA SER A 51 -27.73 -19.07 2.13
C SER A 51 -27.49 -20.07 0.99
N VAL A 52 -26.66 -21.07 1.28
CA VAL A 52 -26.39 -22.20 0.40
C VAL A 52 -26.65 -23.48 1.18
N GLU A 53 -27.46 -24.35 0.61
CA GLU A 53 -27.83 -25.64 1.20
C GLU A 53 -27.45 -26.77 0.24
N GLN A 54 -27.06 -27.92 0.79
CA GLN A 54 -26.82 -29.10 -0.03
C GLN A 54 -28.16 -29.67 -0.49
N ASN A 55 -28.29 -29.93 -1.79
CA ASN A 55 -29.48 -30.58 -2.33
C ASN A 55 -29.37 -32.11 -2.09
N PRO A 56 -30.35 -32.76 -1.44
CA PRO A 56 -30.34 -34.21 -1.23
C PRO A 56 -30.27 -35.04 -2.53
N ALA A 57 -30.75 -34.50 -3.65
CA ALA A 57 -30.68 -35.14 -4.96
C ALA A 57 -29.34 -34.90 -5.70
N GLY A 58 -28.44 -34.09 -5.15
CA GLY A 58 -27.17 -33.70 -5.76
C GLY A 58 -27.10 -32.20 -6.09
N GLY A 59 -25.89 -31.63 -6.00
CA GLY A 59 -25.65 -30.20 -6.18
C GLY A 59 -26.02 -29.38 -4.93
N VAL A 60 -26.36 -28.10 -5.15
CA VAL A 60 -26.69 -27.14 -4.10
C VAL A 60 -27.89 -26.27 -4.46
N TRP A 61 -28.54 -25.77 -3.43
CA TRP A 61 -29.59 -24.76 -3.50
C TRP A 61 -29.04 -23.43 -3.00
N LEU A 62 -29.11 -22.41 -3.85
CA LEU A 62 -28.82 -21.02 -3.54
C LEU A 62 -30.12 -20.31 -3.21
N ASN A 63 -30.28 -19.88 -1.97
CA ASN A 63 -31.44 -19.08 -1.58
C ASN A 63 -31.15 -17.59 -1.80
N THR A 64 -32.04 -16.93 -2.53
CA THR A 64 -32.04 -15.49 -2.74
C THR A 64 -33.37 -14.92 -2.22
N PRO A 65 -33.52 -13.59 -2.06
CA PRO A 65 -34.78 -13.01 -1.58
C PRO A 65 -36.01 -13.37 -2.43
N LYS A 66 -35.81 -13.72 -3.70
CA LYS A 66 -36.90 -13.93 -4.68
C LYS A 66 -37.03 -15.37 -5.16
N ALA A 67 -36.02 -16.21 -4.95
CA ALA A 67 -35.97 -17.55 -5.55
C ALA A 67 -34.96 -18.46 -4.86
N ARG A 68 -35.19 -19.76 -5.02
CA ARG A 68 -34.19 -20.81 -4.82
C ARG A 68 -33.64 -21.23 -6.19
N ILE A 69 -32.34 -21.13 -6.37
CA ILE A 69 -31.66 -21.49 -7.62
C ILE A 69 -30.91 -22.80 -7.37
N GLU A 70 -31.11 -23.79 -8.24
CA GLU A 70 -30.39 -25.06 -8.18
C GLU A 70 -29.15 -25.00 -9.08
N ALA A 71 -28.02 -25.50 -8.60
CA ALA A 71 -26.77 -25.55 -9.35
C ALA A 71 -25.93 -26.76 -8.91
N ASP A 72 -25.10 -27.29 -9.82
CA ASP A 72 -24.18 -28.38 -9.49
C ASP A 72 -23.02 -27.91 -8.59
N CYS A 73 -22.55 -26.68 -8.80
CA CYS A 73 -21.48 -26.07 -8.03
C CYS A 73 -21.64 -24.54 -7.92
N VAL A 74 -20.92 -23.94 -6.97
CA VAL A 74 -20.94 -22.50 -6.70
C VAL A 74 -19.50 -21.99 -6.62
N VAL A 75 -19.24 -20.88 -7.31
CA VAL A 75 -17.96 -20.18 -7.29
C VAL A 75 -18.15 -18.83 -6.62
N PHE A 76 -17.50 -18.62 -5.47
CA PHE A 76 -17.54 -17.34 -4.75
C PHE A 76 -16.52 -16.37 -5.34
N ALA A 77 -16.98 -15.47 -6.20
CA ALA A 77 -16.19 -14.36 -6.72
C ALA A 77 -16.42 -13.06 -5.90
N THR A 78 -16.39 -13.17 -4.56
CA THR A 78 -16.82 -12.11 -3.62
C THR A 78 -15.66 -11.26 -3.08
N GLY A 79 -14.51 -11.26 -3.75
CA GLY A 79 -13.34 -10.48 -3.35
C GLY A 79 -12.57 -11.05 -2.17
N PHE A 80 -11.82 -10.19 -1.48
CA PHE A 80 -10.90 -10.53 -0.41
C PHE A 80 -11.08 -9.59 0.79
N ARG A 81 -10.59 -10.01 1.96
CA ARG A 81 -10.51 -9.16 3.16
C ARG A 81 -9.07 -9.10 3.65
N THR A 82 -8.65 -7.92 4.11
CA THR A 82 -7.39 -7.76 4.84
C THR A 82 -7.60 -8.07 6.32
N ASP A 83 -6.87 -9.04 6.86
CA ASP A 83 -6.88 -9.35 8.31
C ASP A 83 -5.56 -10.00 8.73
N PHE A 84 -4.67 -9.22 9.33
CA PHE A 84 -3.35 -9.70 9.76
C PHE A 84 -3.43 -10.81 10.82
N ARG A 85 -4.52 -10.90 11.59
CA ARG A 85 -4.67 -11.93 12.64
C ARG A 85 -4.86 -13.33 12.07
N GLN A 86 -5.29 -13.43 10.82
CA GLN A 86 -5.45 -14.71 10.11
C GLN A 86 -4.15 -15.22 9.47
N ARG A 87 -3.05 -14.49 9.64
CA ARG A 87 -1.76 -14.76 9.01
C ARG A 87 -0.75 -15.10 10.11
N PRO A 88 -0.33 -16.37 10.25
CA PRO A 88 0.55 -16.80 11.34
C PRO A 88 1.83 -15.97 11.48
N GLU A 89 2.37 -15.50 10.36
CA GLU A 89 3.57 -14.65 10.31
C GLU A 89 3.41 -13.28 10.99
N PHE A 90 2.16 -12.80 11.17
CA PHE A 90 1.85 -11.56 11.88
C PHE A 90 1.36 -11.80 13.31
N ALA A 91 1.08 -13.05 13.70
CA ALA A 91 0.51 -13.37 15.01
C ALA A 91 1.27 -12.73 16.20
N PRO A 92 2.62 -12.67 16.22
CA PRO A 92 3.36 -12.10 17.35
C PRO A 92 3.13 -10.60 17.58
N PHE A 93 2.73 -9.83 16.55
CA PHE A 93 2.68 -8.37 16.62
C PHE A 93 1.41 -7.73 16.02
N SER A 94 0.51 -8.51 15.41
CA SER A 94 -0.68 -7.99 14.72
C SER A 94 -1.59 -7.13 15.60
N SER A 95 -1.69 -7.42 16.89
CA SER A 95 -2.45 -6.64 17.87
C SER A 95 -1.81 -5.29 18.22
N GLN A 96 -0.53 -5.13 17.91
CA GLN A 96 0.27 -3.92 18.15
C GLN A 96 0.31 -3.00 16.94
N ILE A 97 -0.16 -3.44 15.77
CA ILE A 97 -0.24 -2.61 14.56
C ILE A 97 -1.37 -1.57 14.75
N ARG A 98 -1.03 -0.29 14.63
CA ARG A 98 -2.00 0.80 14.54
C ARG A 98 -2.76 0.70 13.23
N VAL A 99 -4.08 0.69 13.31
CA VAL A 99 -4.96 0.76 12.14
C VAL A 99 -5.69 2.09 12.09
N TRP A 100 -6.28 2.42 10.95
CA TRP A 100 -6.86 3.76 10.73
C TRP A 100 -7.90 4.16 11.77
N GLN A 101 -8.78 3.25 12.18
CA GLN A 101 -9.80 3.54 13.20
C GLN A 101 -9.23 3.87 14.59
N ASP A 102 -7.96 3.53 14.87
CA ASP A 102 -7.33 3.85 16.15
C ASP A 102 -7.02 5.35 16.28
N ARG A 103 -6.96 6.10 15.16
CA ARG A 103 -6.62 7.54 15.18
C ARG A 103 -7.52 8.44 14.33
N PHE A 104 -8.29 7.89 13.40
CA PHE A 104 -9.12 8.64 12.47
C PHE A 104 -10.59 8.25 12.63
N GLU A 105 -11.43 9.24 12.92
CA GLU A 105 -12.88 9.08 12.98
C GLU A 105 -13.48 9.37 11.60
N ALA A 106 -14.16 8.38 11.03
CA ALA A 106 -14.82 8.53 9.73
C ALA A 106 -15.99 9.53 9.81
N PRO A 107 -16.16 10.41 8.81
CA PRO A 107 -17.32 11.28 8.75
C PRO A 107 -18.64 10.49 8.77
N GLN A 108 -19.68 11.10 9.34
CA GLN A 108 -21.01 10.50 9.35
C GLN A 108 -21.47 10.20 7.91
N GLY A 109 -21.94 8.97 7.68
CA GLY A 109 -22.39 8.50 6.36
C GLY A 109 -21.25 8.01 5.45
N GLU A 110 -19.99 8.17 5.86
CA GLU A 110 -18.80 7.68 5.13
C GLU A 110 -18.09 6.54 5.89
N THR A 111 -18.77 5.85 6.81
CA THR A 111 -18.19 4.72 7.55
C THR A 111 -17.86 3.56 6.61
N ASP A 112 -16.66 2.99 6.75
CA ASP A 112 -16.20 1.86 5.94
C ASP A 112 -15.36 0.92 6.80
N SER A 113 -15.90 -0.26 7.08
CA SER A 113 -15.27 -1.26 7.94
C SER A 113 -14.00 -1.87 7.35
N GLU A 114 -13.87 -1.90 6.03
CA GLU A 114 -12.67 -2.41 5.38
C GLU A 114 -11.53 -1.41 5.56
N LEU A 115 -11.81 -0.12 5.35
CA LEU A 115 -10.83 0.95 5.52
C LEU A 115 -10.41 1.16 6.95
N ALA A 116 -11.36 1.03 7.89
CA ALA A 116 -11.14 1.18 9.31
C ALA A 116 -10.02 0.27 9.85
N VAL A 117 -9.87 -0.94 9.29
CA VAL A 117 -8.90 -1.95 9.73
C VAL A 117 -7.61 -1.99 8.90
N LEU A 118 -7.47 -1.12 7.90
CA LEU A 118 -6.21 -0.99 7.17
C LEU A 118 -5.12 -0.39 8.07
N PRO A 119 -3.85 -0.78 7.89
CA PRO A 119 -2.76 -0.28 8.71
C PRO A 119 -2.55 1.22 8.45
N ASP A 120 -2.33 1.97 9.52
CA ASP A 120 -1.90 3.36 9.43
C ASP A 120 -0.38 3.42 9.32
N LEU A 121 0.10 3.54 8.09
CA LEU A 121 1.53 3.41 7.77
C LEU A 121 2.30 4.73 7.91
N GLY A 122 3.56 4.61 8.34
CA GLY A 122 4.53 5.71 8.34
C GLY A 122 5.09 6.00 6.95
N ASN A 123 6.07 6.89 6.85
CA ASN A 123 6.55 7.49 5.59
C ASN A 123 7.32 6.51 4.68
N CYS A 124 7.84 5.43 5.24
CA CYS A 124 8.56 4.34 4.59
C CYS A 124 7.66 3.10 4.42
N PHE A 125 6.32 3.22 4.48
CA PHE A 125 5.38 2.10 4.50
C PHE A 125 5.49 1.19 5.75
N GLU A 126 6.21 1.61 6.77
CA GLU A 126 6.39 0.87 8.02
C GLU A 126 5.10 0.81 8.84
N PHE A 127 4.88 -0.31 9.52
CA PHE A 127 3.84 -0.41 10.54
C PHE A 127 4.17 0.53 11.71
N GLN A 128 3.12 1.17 12.24
CA GLN A 128 3.23 2.01 13.43
C GLN A 128 2.62 1.30 14.63
N GLU A 129 3.18 1.55 15.80
CA GLU A 129 2.64 1.01 17.05
C GLU A 129 1.29 1.65 17.39
N LYS A 130 0.32 0.81 17.72
CA LYS A 130 -0.96 1.23 18.28
C LYS A 130 -0.78 1.93 19.61
N THR A 131 0.06 1.36 20.47
CA THR A 131 0.47 1.95 21.75
C THR A 131 1.97 2.18 21.70
N PRO A 132 2.46 3.43 21.80
CA PRO A 132 3.90 3.72 21.73
C PRO A 132 4.70 2.91 22.75
N GLY A 133 5.77 2.25 22.29
CA GLY A 133 6.68 1.43 23.08
C GLY A 133 6.20 0.00 23.37
N ALA A 134 5.02 -0.41 22.89
CA ALA A 134 4.47 -1.74 23.16
C ALA A 134 5.08 -2.86 22.28
N CYS A 135 5.69 -2.51 21.16
CA CYS A 135 6.34 -3.43 20.22
C CYS A 135 7.55 -2.77 19.53
N PRO A 136 8.66 -2.52 20.25
CA PRO A 136 9.86 -1.94 19.67
C PRO A 136 10.35 -2.73 18.44
N GLY A 137 10.74 -2.02 17.38
CA GLY A 137 11.16 -2.61 16.11
C GLY A 137 10.03 -2.89 15.12
N LEU A 138 8.76 -2.68 15.47
CA LEU A 138 7.64 -2.79 14.52
C LEU A 138 7.80 -1.88 13.30
N ASN A 139 8.44 -0.72 13.50
CA ASN A 139 8.79 0.25 12.45
C ASN A 139 9.85 -0.27 11.44
N HIS A 140 10.40 -1.48 11.64
CA HIS A 140 11.31 -2.13 10.67
C HIS A 140 10.56 -3.07 9.72
N ILE A 141 9.24 -3.20 9.86
CA ILE A 141 8.39 -4.06 9.04
C ILE A 141 7.56 -3.18 8.10
N HIS A 142 7.81 -3.30 6.80
CA HIS A 142 7.24 -2.41 5.77
C HIS A 142 6.12 -3.11 4.99
N CYS A 143 4.92 -2.54 5.01
CA CYS A 143 3.74 -3.03 4.31
C CYS A 143 3.67 -2.49 2.88
N PHE A 144 4.35 -3.16 1.95
CA PHE A 144 4.25 -2.86 0.51
C PHE A 144 3.30 -3.83 -0.21
N SER A 145 2.00 -3.74 0.11
CA SER A 145 0.93 -4.52 -0.52
C SER A 145 -0.42 -3.78 -0.44
N TYR A 146 -1.53 -4.38 -0.90
CA TYR A 146 -2.86 -3.76 -0.91
C TYR A 146 -3.28 -3.04 0.39
N PRO A 147 -2.99 -3.53 1.60
CA PRO A 147 -3.38 -2.86 2.84
C PRO A 147 -2.82 -1.43 2.97
N ALA A 148 -1.72 -1.10 2.29
CA ALA A 148 -1.17 0.25 2.27
C ALA A 148 -2.03 1.27 1.53
N ALA A 149 -3.05 0.81 0.79
CA ALA A 149 -3.69 1.65 -0.22
C ALA A 149 -4.53 2.81 0.35
N LEU A 150 -4.88 2.81 1.65
CA LEU A 150 -5.49 3.98 2.28
C LEU A 150 -4.45 5.04 2.67
N SER A 151 -3.24 4.65 3.06
CA SER A 151 -2.15 5.60 3.33
C SER A 151 -1.49 6.11 2.05
N TYR A 152 -1.37 5.26 1.02
CA TYR A 152 -0.51 5.48 -0.15
C TYR A 152 -1.21 5.44 -1.51
N GLY A 153 -2.48 5.06 -1.57
CA GLY A 153 -3.19 4.80 -2.82
C GLY A 153 -2.75 3.49 -3.47
N ALA A 154 -3.19 3.24 -4.69
CA ALA A 154 -2.95 1.97 -5.41
C ALA A 154 -1.50 1.81 -5.94
N VAL A 155 -0.48 2.28 -5.22
CA VAL A 155 0.93 2.21 -5.62
C VAL A 155 1.64 0.89 -5.25
N SER A 156 1.00 0.08 -4.40
CA SER A 156 1.51 -1.22 -3.92
C SER A 156 0.72 -2.42 -4.44
N GLY A 157 -0.38 -2.19 -5.17
CA GLY A 157 -1.35 -3.23 -5.54
C GLY A 157 -1.52 -3.46 -7.04
N ASP A 158 -1.32 -2.44 -7.88
CA ASP A 158 -1.60 -2.52 -9.32
C ASP A 158 -0.33 -2.39 -10.19
N ILE A 159 -0.28 -3.20 -11.26
CA ILE A 159 0.84 -3.27 -12.22
C ILE A 159 1.30 -1.89 -12.72
N PRO A 160 0.43 -0.93 -13.06
CA PRO A 160 0.88 0.36 -13.61
C PRO A 160 1.68 1.21 -12.62
N ALA A 161 1.48 1.05 -11.31
CA ALA A 161 2.02 1.94 -10.30
C ALA A 161 3.09 1.29 -9.40
N ILE A 162 3.27 -0.04 -9.48
CA ILE A 162 4.19 -0.78 -8.62
C ILE A 162 5.63 -0.29 -8.72
N SER A 163 6.11 0.08 -9.91
CA SER A 163 7.47 0.58 -10.12
C SER A 163 7.73 1.89 -9.39
N GLU A 164 6.72 2.77 -9.32
CA GLU A 164 6.86 4.05 -8.62
C GLU A 164 6.70 3.89 -7.10
N GLY A 165 5.82 2.97 -6.68
CA GLY A 165 5.73 2.58 -5.27
C GLY A 165 7.02 1.94 -4.74
N SER A 166 7.63 1.03 -5.51
CA SER A 166 8.83 0.33 -5.09
C SER A 166 10.05 1.25 -5.05
N LYS A 167 10.22 2.14 -6.03
CA LYS A 167 11.25 3.20 -5.99
C LYS A 167 11.09 4.09 -4.76
N ARG A 168 9.86 4.48 -4.41
CA ARG A 168 9.61 5.27 -3.20
C ARG A 168 10.05 4.54 -1.95
N LEU A 169 9.62 3.28 -1.79
CA LEU A 169 10.03 2.46 -0.66
C LEU A 169 11.56 2.34 -0.58
N ALA A 170 12.21 2.01 -1.70
CA ALA A 170 13.66 1.87 -1.77
C ALA A 170 14.39 3.17 -1.37
N HIS A 171 14.00 4.32 -1.91
CA HIS A 171 14.62 5.60 -1.54
C HIS A 171 14.38 5.96 -0.07
N ALA A 172 13.18 5.66 0.46
CA ALA A 172 12.86 5.91 1.86
C ALA A 172 13.73 5.04 2.79
N LEU A 173 13.88 3.76 2.47
CA LEU A 173 14.75 2.82 3.21
C LEU A 173 16.22 3.23 3.15
N VAL A 174 16.75 3.54 1.96
CA VAL A 174 18.15 3.97 1.81
C VAL A 174 18.41 5.25 2.59
N GLY A 175 17.49 6.23 2.52
CA GLY A 175 17.61 7.46 3.31
C GLY A 175 17.56 7.21 4.81
N GLN A 176 16.71 6.28 5.28
CA GLN A 176 16.64 5.91 6.69
C GLN A 176 17.93 5.24 7.16
N LEU A 177 18.43 4.23 6.43
CA LEU A 177 19.67 3.53 6.76
C LEU A 177 20.88 4.49 6.77
N PHE A 178 20.98 5.39 5.79
CA PHE A 178 22.03 6.41 5.77
C PHE A 178 22.00 7.31 7.01
N ASN A 179 20.80 7.70 7.47
CA ASN A 179 20.67 8.51 8.68
C ASN A 179 21.00 7.73 9.96
N GLU A 180 20.63 6.45 10.02
CA GLU A 180 20.99 5.55 11.13
C GLU A 180 22.52 5.36 11.21
N ASP A 181 23.19 5.27 10.06
CA ASP A 181 24.63 5.04 9.94
C ASP A 181 25.45 6.34 9.78
N ILE A 182 24.88 7.52 10.09
CA ILE A 182 25.55 8.80 9.83
C ILE A 182 26.92 8.94 10.51
N VAL A 183 27.09 8.35 11.71
CA VAL A 183 28.36 8.35 12.43
C VAL A 183 29.40 7.54 11.65
N LEU A 184 29.04 6.34 11.18
CA LEU A 184 29.92 5.49 10.38
C LEU A 184 30.34 6.18 9.07
N HIS A 185 29.39 6.81 8.39
CA HIS A 185 29.66 7.55 7.16
C HIS A 185 30.58 8.75 7.41
N PHE A 186 30.38 9.48 8.51
CA PHE A 186 31.22 10.60 8.87
C PHE A 186 32.64 10.18 9.25
N ASP A 187 32.79 9.10 10.03
CA ASP A 187 34.11 8.55 10.37
C ASP A 187 34.86 8.12 9.10
N THR A 188 34.16 7.48 8.14
CA THR A 188 34.75 7.13 6.83
C THR A 188 35.24 8.37 6.07
N MET A 189 34.55 9.51 6.18
CA MET A 189 35.01 10.77 5.56
C MET A 189 36.24 11.35 6.26
N LEU A 190 36.32 11.25 7.59
CA LEU A 190 37.49 11.70 8.34
C LEU A 190 38.73 10.84 8.04
N ASP A 191 38.52 9.54 7.85
CA ASP A 191 39.59 8.58 7.53
C ASP A 191 40.03 8.63 6.06
N TYR A 192 39.29 9.35 5.19
CA TYR A 192 39.63 9.48 3.78
C TYR A 192 40.93 10.28 3.61
N ALA A 193 42.01 9.58 3.25
CA ALA A 193 43.35 10.12 3.13
C ALA A 193 43.94 9.97 1.72
N GLU A 194 43.12 9.67 0.70
CA GLU A 194 43.57 9.62 -0.69
C GLU A 194 43.57 11.06 -1.26
N PRO A 195 44.74 11.65 -1.52
CA PRO A 195 44.81 13.00 -2.06
C PRO A 195 44.45 12.98 -3.55
N GLU A 196 43.52 13.84 -3.97
CA GLU A 196 43.28 14.11 -5.39
C GLU A 196 44.44 14.90 -6.03
N LEU A 197 45.09 15.74 -5.22
CA LEU A 197 46.22 16.58 -5.64
C LEU A 197 47.50 16.14 -4.91
N LEU A 198 48.53 15.82 -5.70
CA LEU A 198 49.85 15.36 -5.27
C LEU A 198 50.84 16.53 -5.09
N GLY A 199 50.48 17.73 -5.54
CA GLY A 199 51.28 18.94 -5.40
C GLY A 199 52.25 19.19 -6.56
N ASP A 200 52.12 18.43 -7.65
CA ASP A 200 52.90 18.59 -8.89
C ASP A 200 52.03 19.07 -10.07
N GLU A 201 50.76 19.38 -9.84
CA GLU A 201 49.81 19.73 -10.89
C GLU A 201 50.12 21.08 -11.54
N TRP A 202 50.72 22.02 -10.80
CA TRP A 202 51.07 23.34 -11.30
C TRP A 202 52.24 23.97 -10.55
N VAL A 203 52.91 24.91 -11.22
CA VAL A 203 53.84 25.86 -10.60
C VAL A 203 53.10 27.18 -10.41
N ALA A 204 53.15 27.73 -9.20
CA ALA A 204 52.54 29.02 -8.92
C ALA A 204 53.23 30.14 -9.73
N SER A 205 52.48 30.75 -10.66
CA SER A 205 52.94 31.93 -11.39
C SER A 205 53.08 33.12 -10.45
N GLN A 206 54.06 33.97 -10.71
CA GLN A 206 54.19 35.27 -10.07
C GLN A 206 53.59 36.36 -10.97
N PRO A 207 53.02 37.44 -10.40
CA PRO A 207 52.66 38.62 -11.18
C PRO A 207 53.86 39.10 -11.97
N THR A 208 53.65 39.45 -13.23
CA THR A 208 54.70 40.07 -14.04
C THR A 208 55.00 41.47 -13.52
N ALA A 209 56.18 42.01 -13.86
CA ALA A 209 56.59 43.34 -13.43
C ALA A 209 55.61 44.46 -13.87
N GLU A 210 54.88 44.25 -14.98
CA GLU A 210 53.89 45.19 -15.51
C GLU A 210 52.55 45.14 -14.77
N GLU A 211 52.25 44.03 -14.10
CA GLU A 211 50.99 43.83 -13.34
C GLU A 211 51.12 44.27 -11.88
N LEU A 212 52.34 44.45 -11.38
CA LEU A 212 52.59 45.00 -10.05
C LEU A 212 52.23 46.49 -10.02
N ARG A 213 51.22 46.86 -9.23
CA ARG A 213 50.87 48.26 -8.96
C ARG A 213 51.94 48.90 -8.08
N GLN A 214 52.38 50.11 -8.45
CA GLN A 214 53.24 50.97 -7.62
C GLN A 214 52.51 51.50 -6.39
#